data_AF-A0A2T0FLZ4-F1
#
_entry.id   AF-A0A2T0FLZ4-F1
#
_cell.length_a   1.000
_cell.length_b   1.000
_cell.length_c   1.000
_cell.angle_alpha   90.00
_cell.angle_beta   90.00
_cell.angle_gamma   90.00
#
_symmetry.space_group_name_H-M   'P 1'
#
loop_
_entity.id
_entity.type
_entity.pdbx_description
1 polymer ?
#
loop_
_entity_poly.entity_id
_entity_poly.type
_entity_poly.pdbx_seq_one_letter_code
_entity_poly.pdbx_strand_id
1 'polypeptide(L)'
;MIQRGLQRRAEIAAAEYPLEVEEVSVGDLDLHIAVSRPCLLPPVLAVSSAQILNEVKDIVVPVARTPFGNADAPLGDLFVKPYIQQMSVAELLTAIRTQAENSHYYMQSQDDNLNREFAQLPESIIPKKLNLPGTKLLGPTEAVNLWIGAAGTTSRMHSDNYDNIYVQIQGTKRMWLVPPGEVDCCKEKFLKAATYDLQDEKFVIKIDEPPSTP
;
A
#
# COMPACT_ATOMS: atom_id res chain seq x y z
N MET A 1 9.97 30.89 -27.72
CA MET A 1 9.21 29.62 -27.82
C MET A 1 9.56 28.60 -26.72
N ILE A 2 10.63 28.79 -25.93
CA ILE A 2 11.10 27.83 -24.92
C ILE A 2 10.48 28.07 -23.52
N GLN A 3 10.00 29.28 -23.21
CA GLN A 3 9.41 29.59 -21.90
C GLN A 3 7.98 29.05 -21.68
N ARG A 4 7.21 28.74 -22.74
CA ARG A 4 5.86 28.15 -22.60
C ARG A 4 5.88 26.66 -22.27
N GLY A 5 6.98 25.95 -22.51
CA GLY A 5 7.12 24.52 -22.19
C GLY A 5 7.39 24.22 -20.72
N LEU A 6 8.03 25.16 -20.00
CA LEU A 6 8.37 24.99 -18.59
C LEU A 6 7.18 25.25 -17.65
N GLN A 7 6.30 26.20 -17.99
CA GLN A 7 5.07 26.44 -17.20
C GLN A 7 4.10 25.25 -17.25
N ARG A 8 3.97 24.60 -18.42
CA ARG A 8 3.09 23.43 -18.57
C ARG A 8 3.55 22.21 -17.75
N ARG A 9 4.86 22.07 -17.51
CA ARG A 9 5.42 20.99 -16.67
C ARG A 9 5.22 21.21 -15.17
N ALA A 10 5.05 22.45 -14.72
CA ALA A 10 4.74 22.75 -13.32
C ALA A 10 3.25 22.56 -13.01
N GLU A 11 2.36 22.77 -13.99
CA GLU A 11 0.91 22.57 -13.84
C GLU A 11 0.50 21.08 -13.84
N ILE A 12 1.27 20.19 -14.49
CA ILE A 12 1.04 18.73 -14.45
C ILE A 12 1.27 18.17 -13.03
N ALA A 13 2.06 18.84 -12.19
CA ALA A 13 2.36 18.37 -10.83
C ALA A 13 1.19 18.46 -9.84
N ALA A 14 0.03 19.01 -10.24
CA ALA A 14 -1.16 19.09 -9.39
C ALA A 14 -2.49 18.90 -10.13
N ALA A 15 -2.45 18.62 -11.44
CA ALA A 15 -3.66 18.34 -12.19
C ALA A 15 -4.06 16.87 -11.99
N GLU A 16 -5.10 16.64 -11.19
CA GLU A 16 -5.81 15.38 -11.09
C GLU A 16 -6.45 15.08 -12.45
N TYR A 17 -5.69 14.54 -13.41
CA TYR A 17 -6.30 13.97 -14.61
C TYR A 17 -6.79 12.57 -14.21
N PRO A 18 -8.11 12.31 -14.18
CA PRO A 18 -8.57 10.95 -13.99
C PRO A 18 -7.98 10.12 -15.13
N LEU A 19 -7.11 9.18 -14.79
CA LEU A 19 -6.69 8.18 -15.74
C LEU A 19 -7.95 7.41 -16.12
N GLU A 20 -8.35 7.42 -17.38
CA GLU A 20 -9.40 6.53 -17.87
C GLU A 20 -8.85 5.10 -17.80
N VAL A 21 -9.12 4.44 -16.67
CA VAL A 21 -8.78 3.03 -16.47
C VAL A 21 -9.88 2.19 -17.09
N GLU A 22 -9.50 1.39 -18.07
CA GLU A 22 -10.39 0.50 -18.80
C GLU A 22 -10.71 -0.74 -17.96
N GLU A 23 -11.98 -1.15 -17.94
CA GLU A 23 -12.36 -2.46 -17.41
C GLU A 23 -12.15 -3.52 -18.52
N VAL A 24 -11.40 -4.57 -18.20
CA VAL A 24 -11.03 -5.61 -19.17
C VAL A 24 -11.37 -7.00 -18.67
N SER A 25 -11.57 -7.94 -19.59
CA SER A 25 -11.71 -9.34 -19.23
C SER A 25 -10.38 -9.92 -18.73
N VAL A 26 -10.45 -10.99 -17.93
CA VAL A 26 -9.23 -11.69 -17.50
C VAL A 26 -8.41 -12.22 -18.69
N GLY A 27 -9.06 -12.56 -19.80
CA GLY A 27 -8.38 -13.04 -21.02
C GLY A 27 -7.59 -11.96 -21.77
N ASP A 28 -7.92 -10.69 -21.55
CA ASP A 28 -7.25 -9.54 -22.19
C ASP A 28 -6.13 -8.95 -21.32
N LEU A 29 -5.95 -9.46 -20.09
CA LEU A 29 -4.98 -8.93 -19.12
C LEU A 29 -3.53 -9.02 -19.63
N ASP A 30 -3.19 -10.04 -20.42
CA ASP A 30 -1.84 -10.17 -21.01
C ASP A 30 -1.47 -8.97 -21.89
N LEU A 31 -2.44 -8.35 -22.60
CA LEU A 31 -2.17 -7.16 -23.42
C LEU A 31 -1.78 -5.96 -22.54
N HIS A 32 -2.41 -5.84 -21.38
CA HIS A 32 -2.13 -4.78 -20.41
C HIS A 32 -0.79 -4.99 -19.71
N ILE A 33 -0.45 -6.23 -19.36
CA ILE A 33 0.86 -6.59 -18.82
C ILE A 33 1.96 -6.25 -19.83
N ALA A 34 1.79 -6.65 -21.10
CA ALA A 34 2.78 -6.46 -22.15
C ALA A 34 3.13 -4.98 -22.43
N VAL A 35 2.22 -4.05 -22.14
CA VAL A 35 2.39 -2.61 -22.37
C VAL A 35 2.43 -1.79 -21.08
N SER A 36 2.54 -2.45 -19.92
CA SER A 36 2.59 -1.83 -18.59
C SER A 36 1.48 -0.81 -18.34
N ARG A 37 0.25 -1.13 -18.74
CA ARG A 37 -0.93 -0.26 -18.62
C ARG A 37 -1.88 -0.76 -17.54
N PRO A 38 -2.24 0.05 -16.52
CA PRO A 38 -3.21 -0.35 -15.51
C PRO A 38 -4.59 -0.58 -16.14
N CYS A 39 -5.35 -1.52 -15.56
CA CYS A 39 -6.74 -1.81 -15.91
C CYS A 39 -7.55 -2.13 -14.65
N LEU A 40 -8.87 -2.11 -14.79
CA LEU A 40 -9.79 -2.71 -13.83
C LEU A 40 -10.16 -4.11 -14.32
N LEU A 41 -10.23 -5.06 -13.40
CA LEU A 41 -10.81 -6.37 -13.66
C LEU A 41 -12.24 -6.40 -13.11
N PRO A 42 -13.14 -7.21 -13.69
CA PRO A 42 -14.42 -7.52 -13.05
C PRO A 42 -14.16 -8.16 -11.68
N PRO A 43 -15.18 -8.31 -10.81
CA PRO A 43 -15.02 -8.98 -9.53
C PRO A 43 -14.39 -10.37 -9.68
N VAL A 44 -13.15 -10.52 -9.21
CA VAL A 44 -12.38 -11.78 -9.29
C VAL A 44 -12.45 -12.61 -8.00
N LEU A 45 -12.95 -12.02 -6.91
CA LEU A 45 -13.07 -12.66 -5.59
C LEU A 45 -14.45 -12.39 -5.00
N ALA A 46 -15.06 -13.44 -4.43
CA ALA A 46 -16.29 -13.35 -3.66
C ALA A 46 -15.97 -13.57 -2.18
N VAL A 47 -15.64 -12.48 -1.47
CA VAL A 47 -15.23 -12.52 -0.05
C VAL A 47 -16.05 -11.52 0.78
N SER A 48 -16.20 -11.80 2.06
CA SER A 48 -16.90 -10.93 3.01
C SER A 48 -15.93 -10.36 4.03
N SER A 49 -15.83 -9.04 4.10
CA SER A 49 -15.03 -8.36 5.13
C SER A 49 -15.48 -8.77 6.53
N ALA A 50 -16.79 -8.91 6.79
CA ALA A 50 -17.30 -9.30 8.10
C ALA A 50 -16.84 -10.71 8.50
N GLN A 51 -16.83 -11.67 7.57
CA GLN A 51 -16.33 -13.02 7.83
C GLN A 51 -14.83 -13.01 8.08
N ILE A 52 -14.05 -12.34 7.22
CA ILE A 52 -12.60 -12.21 7.40
C ILE A 52 -12.29 -11.62 8.78
N LEU A 53 -12.89 -10.47 9.11
CA LEU A 53 -12.63 -9.78 10.38
C LEU A 53 -13.05 -10.61 11.60
N ASN A 54 -14.11 -11.42 11.52
CA ASN A 54 -14.49 -12.31 12.62
C ASN A 54 -13.43 -13.37 12.92
N GLU A 55 -12.83 -13.95 11.89
CA GLU A 55 -11.81 -14.99 12.04
C GLU A 55 -10.46 -14.43 12.51
N VAL A 56 -10.11 -13.20 12.07
CA VAL A 56 -8.79 -12.64 12.35
C VAL A 56 -8.72 -11.74 13.58
N LYS A 57 -9.85 -11.44 14.23
CA LYS A 57 -9.95 -10.43 15.30
C LYS A 57 -8.94 -10.61 16.44
N ASP A 58 -8.64 -11.86 16.82
CA ASP A 58 -7.78 -12.17 17.98
C ASP A 58 -6.30 -12.35 17.57
N ILE A 59 -5.98 -12.25 16.29
CA ILE A 59 -4.62 -12.40 15.77
C ILE A 59 -3.83 -11.11 16.02
N VAL A 60 -2.65 -11.25 16.60
CA VAL A 60 -1.72 -10.14 16.89
C VAL A 60 -0.79 -9.93 15.70
N VAL A 61 -0.78 -8.70 15.18
CA VAL A 61 -0.07 -8.30 13.96
C VAL A 61 0.74 -7.02 14.17
N PRO A 62 1.81 -6.81 13.37
CA PRO A 62 2.53 -5.55 13.34
C PRO A 62 1.69 -4.45 12.69
N VAL A 63 1.44 -3.38 13.44
CA VAL A 63 0.70 -2.21 13.01
C VAL A 63 1.62 -1.00 12.95
N ALA A 64 1.66 -0.35 11.78
CA ALA A 64 2.32 0.93 11.61
C ALA A 64 1.50 2.04 12.26
N ARG A 65 2.16 2.81 13.12
CA ARG A 65 1.64 4.01 13.76
C ARG A 65 2.43 5.24 13.32
N THR A 66 1.72 6.29 12.93
CA THR A 66 2.32 7.57 12.53
C THR A 66 1.47 8.75 13.01
N PRO A 67 2.07 9.91 13.24
CA PRO A 67 1.33 11.11 13.63
C PRO A 67 0.46 11.69 12.52
N PHE A 68 0.81 11.48 11.24
CA PHE A 68 0.12 12.10 10.09
C PHE A 68 -0.36 11.11 9.03
N GLY A 69 -0.38 9.81 9.34
CA GLY A 69 -0.84 8.78 8.39
C GLY A 69 0.12 8.52 7.24
N ASN A 70 1.38 8.96 7.34
CA ASN A 70 2.37 8.94 6.27
C ASN A 70 3.52 7.98 6.62
N ALA A 71 3.24 6.68 6.68
CA ALA A 71 4.29 5.69 6.84
C ALA A 71 5.26 5.72 5.65
N ASP A 72 6.54 5.45 5.91
CA ASP A 72 7.58 5.29 4.89
C ASP A 72 7.66 6.52 3.97
N ALA A 73 7.80 7.69 4.60
CA ALA A 73 7.60 8.97 3.93
C ALA A 73 8.73 9.98 4.12
N PRO A 74 9.02 10.79 3.08
CA PRO A 74 9.88 11.96 3.22
C PRO A 74 9.33 12.99 4.23
N LEU A 75 10.21 13.42 5.14
CA LEU A 75 10.00 14.57 6.02
C LEU A 75 11.29 15.41 6.05
N GLY A 76 11.31 16.49 5.26
CA GLY A 76 12.55 17.22 4.99
C GLY A 76 13.54 16.34 4.24
N ASP A 77 14.76 16.21 4.78
CA ASP A 77 15.83 15.38 4.22
C ASP A 77 15.87 13.94 4.80
N LEU A 78 14.82 13.55 5.53
CA LEU A 78 14.68 12.24 6.14
C LEU A 78 13.64 11.40 5.41
N PHE A 79 13.87 10.09 5.33
CA PHE A 79 12.86 9.09 5.02
C PHE A 79 12.46 8.41 6.33
N VAL A 80 11.23 8.69 6.81
CA VAL A 80 10.79 8.29 8.14
C VAL A 80 9.87 7.06 8.06
N LYS A 81 10.36 5.95 8.60
CA LYS A 81 9.59 4.71 8.82
C LYS A 81 8.63 4.87 9.99
N PRO A 82 7.51 4.13 9.99
CA PRO A 82 6.53 4.20 11.08
C PRO A 82 7.07 3.61 12.39
N TYR A 83 6.43 3.96 13.50
CA TYR A 83 6.56 3.20 14.74
C TYR A 83 5.75 1.90 14.57
N ILE A 84 6.36 0.75 14.83
CA ILE A 84 5.68 -0.55 14.73
C ILE A 84 5.23 -1.00 16.12
N GLN A 85 3.95 -1.32 16.27
CA GLN A 85 3.38 -1.88 17.48
C GLN A 85 2.64 -3.17 17.18
N GLN A 86 2.81 -4.17 18.03
CA GLN A 86 1.99 -5.38 18.01
C GLN A 86 0.60 -5.07 18.56
N MET A 87 -0.45 -5.36 17.80
CA MET A 87 -1.84 -5.17 18.20
C MET A 87 -2.67 -6.35 17.68
N SER A 88 -3.68 -6.78 18.44
CA SER A 88 -4.72 -7.64 17.88
C SER A 88 -5.50 -6.88 16.79
N VAL A 89 -6.04 -7.60 15.81
CA VAL A 89 -6.91 -6.96 14.80
C VAL A 89 -8.12 -6.29 15.46
N ALA A 90 -8.67 -6.85 16.54
CA ALA A 90 -9.75 -6.23 17.31
C ALA A 90 -9.35 -4.87 17.93
N GLU A 91 -8.16 -4.78 18.51
CA GLU A 91 -7.62 -3.51 19.03
C GLU A 91 -7.38 -2.50 17.90
N LEU A 92 -6.81 -2.95 16.77
CA LEU A 92 -6.61 -2.12 15.59
C LEU A 92 -7.94 -1.54 15.09
N LEU A 93 -8.96 -2.38 14.92
CA LEU A 93 -10.29 -1.94 14.47
C LEU A 93 -10.92 -0.96 15.46
N THR A 94 -10.72 -1.18 16.77
CA THR A 94 -11.20 -0.25 17.79
C THR A 94 -10.49 1.10 17.66
N ALA A 95 -9.15 1.10 17.54
CA ALA A 95 -8.36 2.33 17.39
C ALA A 95 -8.72 3.11 16.11
N ILE A 96 -8.97 2.41 15.00
CA ILE A 96 -9.43 3.03 13.74
C ILE A 96 -10.81 3.69 13.93
N ARG A 97 -11.73 3.03 14.64
CA ARG A 97 -13.10 3.53 14.84
C ARG A 97 -13.18 4.68 15.83
N THR A 98 -12.41 4.61 16.91
CA THR A 98 -12.40 5.65 17.95
C THR A 98 -11.56 6.85 17.58
N GLN A 99 -10.76 6.77 16.48
CA GLN A 99 -9.86 7.81 16.03
C GLN A 99 -8.97 8.31 17.18
N ALA A 100 -8.25 7.39 17.83
CA ALA A 100 -7.36 7.76 18.93
C ALA A 100 -6.51 8.98 18.54
N GLU A 101 -6.60 10.04 19.35
CA GLU A 101 -6.06 11.35 18.98
C GLU A 101 -4.58 11.26 18.61
N ASN A 102 -4.19 11.93 17.52
CA ASN A 102 -2.81 12.08 17.06
C ASN A 102 -2.09 10.79 16.66
N SER A 103 -2.80 9.70 16.34
CA SER A 103 -2.17 8.47 15.82
C SER A 103 -3.01 7.84 14.69
N HIS A 104 -2.37 7.59 13.56
CA HIS A 104 -2.93 6.83 12.45
C HIS A 104 -2.40 5.40 12.47
N TYR A 105 -3.30 4.44 12.30
CA TYR A 105 -3.01 3.01 12.37
C TYR A 105 -3.18 2.36 11.02
N TYR A 106 -2.18 1.57 10.60
CA TYR A 106 -2.19 0.85 9.34
C TYR A 106 -1.44 -0.48 9.46
N MET A 107 -2.16 -1.60 9.32
CA MET A 107 -1.56 -2.91 9.08
C MET A 107 -1.16 -2.99 7.61
N GLN A 108 0.15 -2.93 7.36
CA GLN A 108 0.69 -2.72 6.02
C GLN A 108 1.95 -3.53 5.70
N SER A 109 2.23 -4.61 6.45
CA SER A 109 3.30 -5.53 6.08
C SER A 109 3.08 -6.06 4.65
N GLN A 110 4.14 -6.04 3.83
CA GLN A 110 4.11 -6.46 2.43
C GLN A 110 5.07 -7.64 2.19
N ASP A 111 5.09 -8.58 3.12
CA ASP A 111 6.06 -9.68 3.19
C ASP A 111 5.37 -11.05 3.19
N ASP A 112 4.31 -11.17 2.36
CA ASP A 112 3.41 -12.33 2.29
C ASP A 112 2.61 -12.53 3.58
N ASN A 113 2.08 -11.41 4.11
CA ASN A 113 1.54 -11.37 5.46
C ASN A 113 0.30 -12.27 5.63
N LEU A 114 -0.48 -12.54 4.57
CA LEU A 114 -1.66 -13.39 4.66
C LEU A 114 -1.27 -14.84 4.96
N ASN A 115 -0.17 -15.32 4.37
CA ASN A 115 0.32 -16.67 4.58
C ASN A 115 1.11 -16.80 5.89
N ARG A 116 1.70 -15.72 6.38
CA ARG A 116 2.53 -15.72 7.60
C ARG A 116 1.73 -15.41 8.86
N GLU A 117 1.11 -14.23 8.91
CA GLU A 117 0.41 -13.72 10.08
C GLU A 117 -0.99 -14.36 10.23
N PHE A 118 -1.61 -14.72 9.10
CA PHE A 118 -2.98 -15.26 9.03
C PHE A 118 -3.02 -16.70 8.50
N ALA A 119 -1.96 -17.49 8.73
CA ALA A 119 -1.81 -18.85 8.23
C ALA A 119 -2.98 -19.78 8.59
N GLN A 120 -3.66 -19.55 9.73
CA GLN A 120 -4.81 -20.32 10.20
C GLN A 120 -6.11 -20.01 9.45
N LEU A 121 -6.16 -18.92 8.68
CA LEU A 121 -7.37 -18.50 7.98
C LEU A 121 -7.67 -19.49 6.84
N PRO A 122 -8.88 -20.08 6.78
CA PRO A 122 -9.26 -21.00 5.73
C PRO A 122 -9.25 -20.35 4.34
N GLU A 123 -8.75 -21.06 3.34
CA GLU A 123 -8.81 -20.61 1.93
C GLU A 123 -10.24 -20.45 1.40
N SER A 124 -11.22 -21.09 2.06
CA SER A 124 -12.64 -20.90 1.77
C SER A 124 -13.19 -19.53 2.15
N ILE A 125 -12.47 -18.77 2.99
CA ILE A 125 -12.85 -17.42 3.43
C ILE A 125 -12.10 -16.36 2.61
N ILE A 126 -10.79 -16.56 2.42
CA ILE A 126 -9.97 -15.74 1.54
C ILE A 126 -8.89 -16.61 0.89
N PRO A 127 -8.74 -16.58 -0.43
CA PRO A 127 -7.75 -17.41 -1.08
C PRO A 127 -6.35 -16.91 -0.80
N LYS A 128 -5.42 -17.85 -0.59
CA LYS A 128 -4.00 -17.58 -0.35
C LYS A 128 -3.16 -17.46 -1.62
N LYS A 129 -3.79 -17.65 -2.77
CA LYS A 129 -3.26 -17.47 -4.11
C LYS A 129 -4.39 -17.01 -5.01
N LEU A 130 -4.11 -16.10 -5.94
CA LEU A 130 -5.09 -15.66 -6.92
C LEU A 130 -4.79 -16.35 -8.25
N ASN A 131 -5.75 -17.16 -8.72
CA ASN A 131 -5.65 -17.78 -10.03
C ASN A 131 -6.52 -17.03 -11.04
N LEU A 132 -5.89 -16.45 -12.07
CA LEU A 132 -6.56 -15.76 -13.15
C LEU A 132 -6.37 -16.55 -14.46
N PRO A 133 -7.26 -17.52 -14.75
CA PRO A 133 -7.10 -18.38 -15.91
C PRO A 133 -7.21 -17.58 -17.21
N GLY A 134 -6.41 -17.95 -18.20
CA GLY A 134 -6.37 -17.28 -19.51
C GLY A 134 -5.22 -16.31 -19.69
N THR A 135 -4.47 -16.02 -18.62
CA THR A 135 -3.22 -15.26 -18.68
C THR A 135 -2.04 -16.19 -18.98
N LYS A 136 -1.09 -15.70 -19.78
CA LYS A 136 0.17 -16.38 -20.09
C LYS A 136 1.39 -15.59 -19.62
N LEU A 137 1.24 -14.28 -19.46
CA LEU A 137 2.30 -13.40 -19.00
C LEU A 137 2.28 -13.22 -17.48
N LEU A 138 1.10 -13.32 -16.86
CA LEU A 138 0.99 -13.25 -15.40
C LEU A 138 1.65 -14.48 -14.77
N GLY A 139 2.68 -14.24 -13.97
CA GLY A 139 3.39 -15.27 -13.23
C GLY A 139 2.55 -15.87 -12.08
N PRO A 140 3.09 -16.87 -11.37
CA PRO A 140 2.45 -17.38 -10.16
C PRO A 140 2.38 -16.31 -9.07
N THR A 141 1.40 -16.40 -8.18
CA THR A 141 1.34 -15.52 -7.01
C THR A 141 2.56 -15.73 -6.11
N GLU A 142 3.39 -14.69 -5.96
CA GLU A 142 4.57 -14.72 -5.09
C GLU A 142 4.25 -14.35 -3.64
N ALA A 143 3.31 -13.43 -3.43
CA ALA A 143 2.88 -13.00 -2.11
C ALA A 143 1.40 -12.60 -2.12
N VAL A 144 0.71 -12.83 -1.01
CA VAL A 144 -0.62 -12.28 -0.75
C VAL A 144 -0.59 -11.51 0.55
N ASN A 145 -0.99 -10.24 0.48
CA ASN A 145 -1.03 -9.36 1.62
C ASN A 145 -2.47 -8.91 1.91
N LEU A 146 -2.79 -8.80 3.19
CA LEU A 146 -3.99 -8.17 3.72
C LEU A 146 -3.61 -6.81 4.30
N TRP A 147 -4.43 -5.80 3.98
CA TRP A 147 -4.26 -4.43 4.46
C TRP A 147 -5.49 -3.97 5.22
N ILE A 148 -5.28 -3.41 6.42
CA ILE A 148 -6.34 -2.83 7.26
C ILE A 148 -5.83 -1.50 7.81
N GLY A 149 -6.48 -0.39 7.42
CA GLY A 149 -6.02 0.94 7.82
C GLY A 149 -7.15 1.94 8.00
N ALA A 150 -6.85 2.99 8.77
CA ALA A 150 -7.75 4.13 8.94
C ALA A 150 -7.88 4.97 7.67
N ALA A 151 -8.97 5.73 7.56
CA ALA A 151 -9.02 6.84 6.62
C ALA A 151 -7.89 7.85 6.95
N GLY A 152 -7.30 8.44 5.91
CA GLY A 152 -6.18 9.38 6.05
C GLY A 152 -4.80 8.73 6.12
N THR A 153 -4.70 7.40 6.11
CA THR A 153 -3.39 6.74 5.88
C THR A 153 -3.03 6.82 4.40
N THR A 154 -1.75 7.06 4.14
CA THR A 154 -1.17 7.23 2.81
C THR A 154 0.08 6.38 2.70
N SER A 155 0.16 5.61 1.62
CA SER A 155 1.42 5.04 1.15
C SER A 155 2.02 6.07 0.19
N ARG A 156 3.28 6.46 0.40
CA ARG A 156 3.93 7.43 -0.49
C ARG A 156 4.15 6.84 -1.87
N MET A 157 4.42 7.70 -2.84
CA MET A 157 4.78 7.30 -4.20
C MET A 157 6.03 6.41 -4.16
N HIS A 158 5.94 5.26 -4.82
CA HIS A 158 6.99 4.26 -4.96
C HIS A 158 6.70 3.42 -6.21
N SER A 159 7.63 2.53 -6.56
CA SER A 159 7.45 1.52 -7.59
C SER A 159 7.88 0.16 -7.04
N ASP A 160 7.17 -0.89 -7.46
CA ASP A 160 7.49 -2.27 -7.12
C ASP A 160 7.95 -3.04 -8.35
N ASN A 161 8.70 -4.11 -8.15
CA ASN A 161 9.11 -5.03 -9.21
C ASN A 161 8.10 -6.18 -9.43
N TYR A 162 6.82 -5.92 -9.13
CA TYR A 162 5.74 -6.92 -9.13
C TYR A 162 4.57 -6.48 -10.03
N ASP A 163 3.93 -7.46 -10.66
CA ASP A 163 2.59 -7.29 -11.21
C ASP A 163 1.56 -7.33 -10.07
N ASN A 164 1.17 -6.15 -9.58
CA ASN A 164 0.25 -6.02 -8.45
C ASN A 164 -1.22 -6.13 -8.88
N ILE A 165 -1.97 -7.06 -8.27
CA ILE A 165 -3.43 -7.12 -8.35
C ILE A 165 -4.01 -6.65 -7.01
N TYR A 166 -4.57 -5.45 -6.99
CA TYR A 166 -5.16 -4.86 -5.79
C TYR A 166 -6.66 -5.12 -5.71
N VAL A 167 -7.12 -5.82 -4.67
CA VAL A 167 -8.54 -6.13 -4.47
C VAL A 167 -9.10 -5.33 -3.30
N GLN A 168 -10.06 -4.43 -3.59
CA GLN A 168 -10.75 -3.64 -2.58
C GLN A 168 -11.95 -4.44 -2.01
N ILE A 169 -11.84 -4.90 -0.76
CA ILE A 169 -12.92 -5.68 -0.10
C ILE A 169 -13.97 -4.75 0.55
N GLN A 170 -13.53 -3.77 1.34
CA GLN A 170 -14.42 -2.81 2.01
C GLN A 170 -13.82 -1.41 2.09
N GLY A 171 -14.62 -0.39 1.77
CA GLY A 171 -14.19 1.01 1.80
C GLY A 171 -13.68 1.48 0.43
N THR A 172 -12.75 2.44 0.43
CA THR A 172 -12.23 3.05 -0.80
C THR A 172 -10.74 3.27 -0.69
N LYS A 173 -10.00 2.90 -1.73
CA LYS A 173 -8.59 3.26 -1.94
C LYS A 173 -8.50 4.22 -3.13
N ARG A 174 -7.83 5.35 -2.94
CA ARG A 174 -7.47 6.27 -4.03
C ARG A 174 -6.02 6.00 -4.42
N MET A 175 -5.77 5.84 -5.72
CA MET A 175 -4.44 5.60 -6.26
C MET A 175 -4.04 6.71 -7.21
N TRP A 176 -2.77 7.10 -7.14
CA TRP A 176 -2.11 8.00 -8.07
C TRP A 176 -1.07 7.17 -8.81
N LEU A 177 -1.14 7.14 -10.13
CA LEU A 177 -0.25 6.35 -10.97
C LEU A 177 0.57 7.27 -11.86
N VAL A 178 1.87 6.98 -11.95
CA VAL A 178 2.80 7.61 -12.89
C VAL A 178 3.34 6.50 -13.78
N PRO A 179 3.22 6.59 -15.11
CA PRO A 179 3.75 5.56 -15.98
C PRO A 179 5.29 5.51 -15.87
N PRO A 180 5.93 4.34 -16.04
CA PRO A 180 7.38 4.20 -15.88
C PRO A 180 8.20 5.17 -16.74
N GLY A 181 7.71 5.52 -17.93
CA GLY A 181 8.35 6.48 -18.83
C GLY A 181 8.36 7.94 -18.34
N GLU A 182 7.67 8.25 -17.24
CA GLU A 182 7.58 9.58 -16.64
C GLU A 182 8.21 9.66 -15.24
N VAL A 183 8.99 8.66 -14.81
CA VAL A 183 9.62 8.63 -13.47
C VAL A 183 10.51 9.84 -13.18
N ASP A 184 11.14 10.44 -14.22
CA ASP A 184 11.92 11.67 -14.08
C ASP A 184 11.10 12.86 -13.52
N CYS A 185 9.78 12.83 -13.69
CA CYS A 185 8.88 13.85 -13.14
C CYS A 185 8.76 13.76 -11.61
N CYS A 186 9.07 12.61 -11.01
CA CYS A 186 8.97 12.36 -9.56
C CYS A 186 10.09 13.04 -8.74
N LYS A 187 11.20 13.46 -9.39
CA LYS A 187 12.33 14.17 -8.76
C LYS A 187 12.87 13.46 -7.52
N GLU A 188 13.15 12.17 -7.66
CA GLU A 188 13.66 11.32 -6.58
C GLU A 188 14.96 11.86 -5.97
N LYS A 189 15.15 11.59 -4.68
CA LYS A 189 16.33 12.00 -3.91
C LYS A 189 16.70 10.92 -2.91
N PHE A 190 18.00 10.81 -2.64
CA PHE A 190 18.48 10.06 -1.49
C PHE A 190 18.17 10.83 -0.20
N LEU A 191 17.58 10.13 0.76
CA LEU A 191 17.20 10.67 2.07
C LEU A 191 17.86 9.83 3.16
N LYS A 192 18.09 10.44 4.33
CA LYS A 192 18.61 9.70 5.49
C LYS A 192 17.47 8.90 6.12
N ALA A 193 17.70 7.61 6.36
CA ALA A 193 16.73 6.77 7.03
C ALA A 193 16.53 7.21 8.49
N ALA A 194 15.28 7.21 8.91
CA ALA A 194 14.85 7.49 10.26
C ALA A 194 13.60 6.68 10.58
N THR A 195 13.27 6.56 11.86
CA THR A 195 12.10 5.82 12.35
C THR A 195 11.39 6.64 13.41
N TYR A 196 10.06 6.65 13.39
CA TYR A 196 9.27 7.15 14.51
C TYR A 196 9.43 6.22 15.72
N ASP A 197 9.66 6.82 16.88
CA ASP A 197 9.61 6.18 18.18
C ASP A 197 8.52 6.85 19.02
N LEU A 198 8.04 6.15 20.05
CA LEU A 198 7.02 6.65 20.95
C LEU A 198 7.60 6.82 22.36
N GLN A 199 7.71 8.06 22.82
CA GLN A 199 8.22 8.42 24.14
C GLN A 199 7.18 9.26 24.87
N ASP A 200 6.75 8.83 26.06
CA ASP A 200 5.69 9.48 26.84
C ASP A 200 4.44 9.80 25.99
N GLU A 201 3.99 8.82 25.19
CA GLU A 201 2.88 8.94 24.24
C GLU A 201 3.05 10.01 23.14
N LYS A 202 4.29 10.44 22.87
CA LYS A 202 4.61 11.40 21.81
C LYS A 202 5.54 10.78 20.78
N PHE A 203 5.24 11.05 19.51
CA PHE A 203 6.10 10.66 18.41
C PHE A 203 7.37 11.49 18.37
N VAL A 204 8.51 10.82 18.39
CA VAL A 204 9.83 11.41 18.19
C VAL A 204 10.52 10.71 17.02
N ILE A 205 11.37 11.42 16.29
CA ILE A 205 12.09 10.85 15.14
C ILE A 205 13.50 10.48 15.58
N LYS A 206 13.88 9.23 15.37
CA LYS A 206 15.25 8.74 15.55
C LYS A 206 15.87 8.51 14.19
N ILE A 207 17.07 9.06 13.97
CA ILE A 207 17.86 8.75 12.78
C ILE A 207 18.35 7.32 12.93
N ASP A 208 18.20 6.52 11.88
CA ASP A 208 18.64 5.13 11.90
C ASP A 208 20.16 5.09 11.79
N GLU A 209 20.78 4.17 12.52
CA GLU A 209 22.19 3.88 12.31
C GLU A 209 22.40 3.33 10.89
N PRO A 210 23.49 3.71 10.20
CA PRO A 210 23.80 3.09 8.92
C PRO A 210 23.92 1.57 9.12
N PRO A 211 23.44 0.75 8.17
CA PRO A 211 23.55 -0.69 8.28
C PRO A 211 25.02 -1.05 8.52
N SER A 212 25.27 -1.87 9.55
CA SER A 212 26.61 -2.40 9.82
C SER A 212 27.10 -3.09 8.55
N THR A 213 28.24 -2.67 8.03
CA THR A 213 28.85 -3.29 6.85
C THR A 213 29.13 -4.76 7.19
N PRO A 214 28.69 -5.73 6.36
CA PRO A 214 28.99 -7.15 6.59
C PRO A 214 30.49 -7.45 6.52
#